data_AF-A0A810MZ89-F1
#
_entry.id   AF-A0A810MZ89-F1
#
_cell.length_a   1.000
_cell.length_b   1.000
_cell.length_c   1.000
_cell.angle_alpha   90.00
_cell.angle_beta   90.00
_cell.angle_gamma   90.00
#
_symmetry.space_group_name_H-M   'P 1'
#
loop_
_entity.id
_entity.type
_entity.pdbx_description
1 polymer ?
#
loop_
_entity_poly.entity_id
_entity_poly.type
_entity_poly.pdbx_seq_one_letter_code
_entity_poly.pdbx_strand_id
1 'polypeptide(L)'
;MTTYRIGEAAELLGVSVDTVRRWVDGGRLAADRDDHGHRTIAGADLARFAKSLADDPDEGAGRSSARNRLRGIVTAITRDSVMAQVDIQAGPFRVVSLMSREAVDDLGLEVGSTAVAVIKSTTVVVERTR
;
A
#
# COMPACT_ATOMS: atom_id res chain seq x y z
N MET A 1 -17.72 23.91 -14.76
CA MET A 1 -17.26 22.57 -14.35
C MET A 1 -16.45 22.73 -13.08
N THR A 2 -16.68 21.88 -12.07
CA THR A 2 -15.88 21.93 -10.84
C THR A 2 -14.46 21.48 -11.14
N THR A 3 -13.47 22.25 -10.69
CA THR A 3 -12.05 21.95 -10.85
C THR A 3 -11.39 21.97 -9.48
N TYR A 4 -10.42 21.08 -9.28
CA TYR A 4 -9.67 20.94 -8.03
C TYR A 4 -8.20 21.25 -8.25
N ARG A 5 -7.58 21.98 -7.34
CA ARG A 5 -6.13 22.05 -7.24
C ARG A 5 -5.59 20.70 -6.81
N ILE A 6 -4.28 20.47 -7.04
CA ILE A 6 -3.61 19.25 -6.60
C ILE A 6 -3.80 19.01 -5.09
N GLY A 7 -3.75 20.05 -4.26
CA GLY A 7 -3.96 19.92 -2.81
C GLY A 7 -5.35 19.40 -2.46
N GLU A 8 -6.38 20.00 -3.04
CA GLU A 8 -7.78 19.60 -2.82
C GLU A 8 -8.04 18.19 -3.35
N ALA A 9 -7.45 17.84 -4.50
CA ALA A 9 -7.52 16.48 -5.04
C ALA A 9 -6.83 15.46 -4.12
N ALA A 10 -5.70 15.81 -3.51
CA ALA A 10 -4.99 14.94 -2.57
C ALA A 10 -5.81 14.67 -1.30
N GLU A 11 -6.47 15.69 -0.75
CA GLU A 11 -7.39 15.53 0.38
C GLU A 11 -8.58 14.63 0.02
N LEU A 12 -9.19 14.83 -1.15
CA LEU A 12 -10.32 14.02 -1.61
C LEU A 12 -9.94 12.55 -1.88
N LEU A 13 -8.73 12.31 -2.38
CA LEU A 13 -8.21 10.96 -2.68
C LEU A 13 -7.55 10.28 -1.46
N GLY A 14 -7.33 11.01 -0.36
CA GLY A 14 -6.70 10.47 0.86
C GLY A 14 -5.23 10.10 0.68
N VAL A 15 -4.49 10.82 -0.18
CA VAL A 15 -3.05 10.60 -0.44
C VAL A 15 -2.26 11.90 -0.28
N SER A 16 -0.92 11.83 -0.36
CA SER A 16 -0.10 13.04 -0.31
C SER A 16 -0.19 13.85 -1.61
N VAL A 17 0.08 15.15 -1.51
CA VAL A 17 0.18 16.07 -2.66
C VAL A 17 1.21 15.58 -3.68
N ASP A 18 2.34 15.05 -3.21
CA ASP A 18 3.41 14.54 -4.08
C ASP A 18 2.99 13.26 -4.83
N THR A 19 2.13 12.42 -4.24
CA THR A 19 1.53 11.27 -4.94
C THR A 19 0.64 11.73 -6.08
N VAL A 20 -0.21 12.73 -5.86
CA VAL A 20 -1.06 13.30 -6.92
C VAL A 20 -0.22 13.96 -8.02
N ARG A 21 0.85 14.68 -7.65
CA ARG A 21 1.81 15.24 -8.62
C ARG A 21 2.42 14.14 -9.47
N ARG A 22 2.92 13.06 -8.86
CA ARG A 22 3.50 11.90 -9.55
C ARG A 22 2.52 11.29 -10.55
N TRP A 23 1.24 11.14 -10.19
CA TRP A 23 0.23 10.60 -11.09
C TRP A 23 -0.08 11.53 -12.26
N VAL A 24 -0.09 12.84 -12.04
CA VAL A 24 -0.25 13.83 -13.11
C VAL A 24 0.97 13.86 -14.03
N ASP A 25 2.18 13.87 -13.47
CA ASP A 25 3.44 13.86 -14.22
C ASP A 25 3.61 12.57 -15.03
N GLY A 26 3.16 11.44 -14.48
CA GLY A 26 3.14 10.15 -15.15
C GLY A 26 1.96 9.94 -16.12
N GLY A 27 1.11 10.95 -16.33
CA GLY A 27 -0.04 10.87 -17.25
C GLY A 27 -1.18 9.97 -16.79
N ARG A 28 -1.15 9.47 -15.55
CA ARG A 28 -2.17 8.59 -14.96
C ARG A 28 -3.44 9.35 -14.55
N LEU A 29 -3.29 10.64 -14.20
CA LEU A 29 -4.39 11.55 -13.89
C LEU A 29 -4.27 12.81 -14.76
N ALA A 30 -5.29 13.11 -15.57
CA ALA A 30 -5.31 14.30 -16.41
C ALA A 30 -5.40 15.57 -15.56
N ALA A 31 -4.59 16.57 -15.89
CA ALA A 31 -4.65 17.90 -15.31
C ALA A 31 -4.28 18.95 -16.36
N ASP A 32 -4.99 20.07 -16.32
CA ASP A 32 -4.72 21.24 -17.14
C ASP A 32 -3.98 22.29 -16.33
N ARG A 33 -3.55 23.37 -17.00
CA ARG A 33 -3.04 24.58 -16.33
C ARG A 33 -4.09 25.67 -16.42
N ASP A 34 -4.33 26.36 -15.31
CA ASP A 34 -5.14 27.57 -15.33
C ASP A 34 -4.36 28.75 -15.93
N ASP A 35 -5.05 29.89 -16.06
CA ASP A 35 -4.47 31.15 -16.58
C ASP A 35 -3.31 31.68 -15.73
N HIS A 36 -3.15 31.17 -14.50
CA HIS A 36 -2.09 31.52 -13.56
C HIS A 36 -0.97 30.46 -13.52
N GLY A 37 -1.03 29.44 -14.39
CA GLY A 37 -0.03 28.40 -14.55
C GLY A 37 -0.09 27.24 -13.54
N HIS A 38 -1.03 27.25 -12.59
CA HIS A 38 -1.16 26.14 -11.65
C HIS A 38 -1.98 24.99 -12.23
N ARG A 39 -1.62 23.77 -11.82
CA ARG A 39 -2.31 22.55 -12.24
C ARG A 39 -3.70 22.45 -11.61
N THR A 40 -4.69 22.17 -12.44
CA THR A 40 -6.09 21.95 -12.07
C THR A 40 -6.58 20.64 -12.67
N ILE A 41 -7.36 19.89 -11.90
CA ILE A 41 -7.94 18.62 -12.31
C ILE A 41 -9.45 18.82 -12.45
N ALA A 42 -10.02 18.42 -13.59
CA ALA A 42 -11.46 18.44 -13.77
C ALA A 42 -12.13 17.42 -12.82
N GLY A 43 -13.20 17.83 -12.14
CA GLY A 43 -13.87 16.98 -11.16
C GLY A 43 -14.38 15.65 -11.72
N ALA A 44 -14.79 15.62 -13.00
CA ALA A 44 -15.21 14.39 -13.66
C ALA A 44 -14.05 13.39 -13.83
N ASP A 45 -12.85 13.88 -14.14
CA ASP A 45 -11.65 13.05 -14.29
C ASP A 45 -11.14 12.59 -12.93
N LEU A 46 -11.17 13.47 -11.93
CA LEU A 46 -10.85 13.11 -10.53
C LEU A 46 -11.78 12.01 -10.02
N ALA A 47 -13.08 12.11 -10.27
CA ALA A 47 -14.06 11.10 -9.85
C ALA A 47 -13.86 9.75 -10.57
N ARG A 48 -13.60 9.77 -11.88
CA ARG A 48 -13.29 8.56 -12.65
C ARG A 48 -12.02 7.89 -12.13
N PHE A 49 -10.99 8.69 -11.86
CA PHE A 49 -9.72 8.21 -11.34
C PHE A 49 -9.84 7.65 -9.92
N ALA A 50 -10.59 8.33 -9.05
CA ALA A 50 -10.91 7.83 -7.70
C ALA A 50 -11.60 6.47 -7.75
N LYS A 51 -12.53 6.29 -8.70
CA LYS A 51 -13.19 5.00 -8.92
C LYS A 51 -12.20 3.93 -9.41
N SER A 52 -11.33 4.24 -10.37
CA SER A 52 -10.31 3.29 -10.83
C SER A 52 -9.29 2.93 -9.75
N LEU A 53 -8.96 3.84 -8.83
CA LEU A 53 -8.11 3.55 -7.67
C LEU A 53 -8.80 2.59 -6.69
N ALA A 54 -10.12 2.65 -6.57
CA ALA A 54 -10.87 1.70 -5.75
C ALA A 54 -10.95 0.31 -6.39
N ASP A 55 -10.86 0.24 -7.72
CA ASP A 55 -10.94 -0.99 -8.51
C ASP A 55 -9.57 -1.68 -8.72
N ASP A 56 -8.43 -1.00 -8.44
CA ASP A 56 -7.06 -1.51 -8.61
C ASP A 56 -6.17 -1.23 -7.37
N PRO A 57 -6.02 -2.16 -6.40
CA PRO A 57 -5.59 -1.84 -5.02
C PRO A 57 -4.08 -1.75 -4.76
N ASP A 58 -3.21 -1.88 -5.76
CA ASP A 58 -1.82 -2.32 -5.53
C ASP A 58 -0.74 -1.23 -5.34
N GLU A 59 -1.08 -0.06 -4.81
CA GLU A 59 -0.06 0.89 -4.32
C GLU A 59 -0.38 1.42 -2.90
N GLY A 60 0.01 0.65 -1.88
CA GLY A 60 0.68 1.23 -0.71
C GLY A 60 0.07 1.06 0.69
N ALA A 61 -1.25 0.93 0.85
CA ALA A 61 -1.86 0.57 2.14
C ALA A 61 -3.36 0.33 1.98
N GLY A 62 -3.73 -0.86 1.50
CA GLY A 62 -5.13 -1.26 1.45
C GLY A 62 -5.80 -1.14 2.83
N ARG A 63 -7.05 -0.68 2.85
CA ARG A 63 -8.00 -0.96 3.94
C ARG A 63 -8.20 -2.47 4.01
N SER A 64 -7.26 -3.18 4.63
CA SER A 64 -7.38 -4.61 4.89
C SER A 64 -8.30 -4.82 6.09
N SER A 65 -9.18 -5.82 6.00
CA SER A 65 -9.98 -6.27 7.14
C SER A 65 -9.13 -6.95 8.23
N ALA A 66 -7.87 -7.27 7.94
CA ALA A 66 -6.92 -7.78 8.92
C ALA A 66 -6.69 -6.75 10.03
N ARG A 67 -7.07 -7.13 11.26
CA ARG A 67 -6.95 -6.26 12.44
C ARG A 67 -5.59 -6.32 13.11
N ASN A 68 -4.81 -7.38 12.84
CA ASN A 68 -3.51 -7.57 13.46
C ASN A 68 -2.43 -7.14 12.46
N ARG A 69 -1.70 -6.08 12.80
CA ARG A 69 -0.57 -5.56 12.02
C ARG A 69 0.63 -5.43 12.95
N LEU A 70 1.65 -6.23 12.68
CA LEU A 70 2.83 -6.33 13.53
C LEU A 70 4.03 -5.82 12.72
N ARG A 71 4.45 -4.58 12.99
CA ARG A 71 5.64 -4.00 12.34
C ARG A 71 6.90 -4.62 12.93
N GLY A 72 7.84 -4.97 12.07
CA GLY A 72 9.09 -5.59 12.46
C GLY A 72 10.18 -5.46 11.41
N ILE A 73 11.28 -6.16 11.65
CA ILE A 73 12.42 -6.28 10.73
C ILE A 73 12.51 -7.72 10.22
N VAL A 74 12.77 -7.90 8.93
CA VAL A 74 13.01 -9.22 8.35
C VAL A 74 14.37 -9.74 8.84
N THR A 75 14.39 -10.90 9.48
CA THR A 75 15.62 -11.48 10.06
C THR A 75 16.14 -12.68 9.28
N ALA A 76 15.27 -13.38 8.53
CA ALA A 76 15.67 -14.47 7.64
C ALA A 76 14.67 -14.61 6.49
N ILE A 77 15.15 -15.10 5.35
CA ILE A 77 14.33 -15.51 4.22
C ILE A 77 14.87 -16.83 3.67
N THR A 78 14.04 -17.87 3.64
CA THR A 78 14.35 -19.15 2.99
C THR A 78 13.49 -19.27 1.75
N ARG A 79 14.11 -19.37 0.57
CA ARG A 79 13.40 -19.52 -0.70
C ARG A 79 13.57 -20.94 -1.23
N ASP A 80 12.48 -21.55 -1.66
CA ASP A 80 12.48 -22.77 -2.46
C ASP A 80 12.15 -22.41 -3.93
N SER A 81 11.69 -23.37 -4.72
CA SER A 81 11.25 -23.21 -6.10
C SER A 81 9.95 -22.39 -6.19
N VAL A 82 8.93 -22.73 -5.40
CA VAL A 82 7.60 -22.09 -5.46
C VAL A 82 7.30 -21.27 -4.21
N MET A 83 7.75 -21.72 -3.05
CA MET A 83 7.42 -21.13 -1.76
C MET A 83 8.63 -20.44 -1.15
N ALA A 84 8.35 -19.51 -0.25
CA ALA A 84 9.33 -18.87 0.61
C ALA A 84 8.81 -18.74 2.04
N GLN A 85 9.74 -18.87 2.98
CA GLN A 85 9.54 -18.55 4.38
C GLN A 85 10.21 -17.22 4.68
N VAL A 86 9.48 -16.30 5.31
CA VAL A 86 9.98 -15.01 5.79
C VAL A 86 9.80 -14.93 7.29
N ASP A 87 10.89 -14.62 7.97
CA ASP A 87 10.93 -14.43 9.41
C ASP A 87 10.99 -12.94 9.74
N ILE A 88 10.05 -12.47 10.56
CA ILE A 88 9.95 -11.07 10.99
C ILE A 88 10.07 -11.01 12.52
N GLN A 89 11.02 -10.23 13.02
CA GLN A 89 11.08 -9.88 14.43
C GLN A 89 10.20 -8.64 14.68
N ALA A 90 9.08 -8.82 15.37
CA ALA A 90 8.13 -7.77 15.71
C ALA A 90 8.06 -7.57 17.23
N GLY A 91 8.88 -6.64 17.74
CA GLY A 91 9.03 -6.46 19.19
C GLY A 91 9.61 -7.71 19.84
N PRO A 92 8.98 -8.28 20.90
CA PRO A 92 9.46 -9.51 21.54
C PRO A 92 9.06 -10.78 20.79
N PHE A 93 8.24 -10.69 19.73
CA PHE A 93 7.67 -11.84 19.04
C PHE A 93 8.34 -12.10 17.68
N ARG A 94 8.63 -13.37 17.38
CA ARG A 94 9.00 -13.81 16.03
C ARG A 94 7.74 -14.25 15.29
N VAL A 95 7.49 -13.65 14.14
CA VAL A 95 6.38 -14.00 13.24
C VAL A 95 6.96 -14.65 11.99
N VAL A 96 6.45 -15.83 11.63
CA VAL A 96 6.89 -16.56 10.43
C VAL A 96 5.75 -16.54 9.41
N SER A 97 6.05 -16.10 8.19
CA SER A 97 5.12 -16.11 7.07
C SER A 97 5.59 -17.11 6.02
N LEU A 98 4.66 -17.91 5.51
CA LEU A 98 4.84 -18.71 4.30
C LEU A 98 4.08 -18.04 3.17
N MET A 99 4.79 -17.73 2.09
CA MET A 99 4.25 -17.05 0.91
C MET A 99 4.92 -17.58 -0.36
N SER A 100 4.44 -17.18 -1.54
CA SER A 100 5.13 -17.56 -2.78
C SER A 100 6.51 -16.92 -2.84
N ARG A 101 7.43 -17.57 -3.55
CA ARG A 101 8.73 -16.99 -3.87
C ARG A 101 8.58 -15.66 -4.62
N GLU A 102 7.70 -15.62 -5.63
CA GLU A 102 7.41 -14.42 -6.41
C GLU A 102 7.00 -13.25 -5.52
N ALA A 103 6.13 -13.47 -4.52
CA ALA A 103 5.69 -12.40 -3.64
C ALA A 103 6.83 -11.82 -2.77
N VAL A 104 7.83 -12.63 -2.40
CA VAL A 104 9.03 -12.12 -1.71
C VAL A 104 9.83 -11.21 -2.63
N ASP A 105 9.98 -11.61 -3.89
CA ASP A 105 10.77 -10.90 -4.88
C ASP A 105 10.05 -9.60 -5.32
N ASP A 106 8.74 -9.64 -5.57
CA ASP A 106 7.89 -8.50 -5.92
C ASP A 106 7.85 -7.44 -4.81
N LEU A 107 7.82 -7.88 -3.54
CA LEU A 107 7.86 -6.99 -2.38
C LEU A 107 9.28 -6.46 -2.08
N GLY A 108 10.31 -6.93 -2.78
CA GLY A 108 11.70 -6.55 -2.53
C GLY A 108 12.15 -6.88 -1.11
N LEU A 109 11.72 -8.01 -0.55
CA LEU A 109 12.06 -8.38 0.81
C LEU A 109 13.50 -8.88 0.92
N GLU A 110 14.24 -8.27 1.84
CA GLU A 110 15.63 -8.57 2.13
C GLU A 110 15.83 -8.68 3.64
N VAL A 111 16.83 -9.45 4.07
CA VAL A 111 17.21 -9.48 5.49
C VAL A 111 17.66 -8.07 5.90
N GLY A 112 17.06 -7.55 6.97
CA GLY A 112 17.27 -6.18 7.45
C GLY A 112 16.22 -5.18 6.98
N SER A 113 15.35 -5.52 6.01
CA SER A 113 14.28 -4.63 5.57
C SER A 113 13.16 -4.54 6.61
N THR A 114 12.47 -3.40 6.64
CA THR A 114 11.27 -3.24 7.48
C THR A 114 10.08 -3.88 6.78
N ALA A 115 9.29 -4.66 7.52
CA ALA A 115 8.06 -5.28 7.04
C ALA A 115 6.93 -5.17 8.07
N VAL A 116 5.69 -5.36 7.62
CA VAL A 116 4.51 -5.45 8.49
C VAL A 116 3.86 -6.79 8.25
N ALA A 117 3.87 -7.67 9.25
CA ALA A 117 3.10 -8.90 9.21
C ALA A 117 1.61 -8.55 9.40
N VAL A 118 0.79 -8.86 8.39
CA VAL A 118 -0.65 -8.59 8.38
C VAL A 118 -1.40 -9.91 8.57
N ILE A 119 -2.09 -10.07 9.69
CA ILE A 119 -2.78 -11.32 10.06
C ILE A 119 -4.27 -11.07 10.17
N LYS A 120 -5.06 -11.85 9.43
CA LYS A 120 -6.53 -11.78 9.49
C LYS A 120 -7.04 -12.31 10.83
N SER A 121 -8.00 -11.62 11.45
CA SER A 121 -8.52 -12.02 12.77
C SER A 121 -9.14 -13.42 12.76
N THR A 122 -9.72 -13.84 11.63
CA THR A 122 -10.37 -15.15 11.47
C THR A 122 -9.39 -16.32 11.41
N THR A 123 -8.07 -16.07 11.36
CA THR A 123 -7.04 -17.13 11.31
C THR A 123 -6.24 -17.22 12.62
N VAL A 124 -6.58 -16.41 13.63
CA VAL A 124 -5.93 -16.46 14.95
C VAL A 124 -6.65 -17.49 15.82
N VAL A 125 -5.88 -18.40 16.40
CA VAL A 125 -6.37 -19.37 17.39
C VAL A 125 -6.05 -18.84 18.79
N VAL A 126 -7.01 -18.95 19.71
CA VAL A 126 -6.85 -18.54 21.12
C VAL A 126 -6.88 -19.79 21.98
N GLU A 127 -5.89 -19.90 22.86
CA GLU A 127 -5.81 -20.95 23.88
C GLU A 127 -5.77 -20.32 25.27
N ARG A 128 -6.34 -21.00 26.27
CA ARG A 128 -6.26 -20.58 27.67
C ARG A 128 -5.04 -21.23 28.32
N THR A 129 -4.13 -20.42 28.83
CA THR A 129 -3.01 -20.89 29.66
C THR A 129 -3.55 -21.46 30.97
N ARG A 130 -3.07 -22.66 31.35
CA ARG A 130 -3.31 -23.22 32.70
C ARG A 130 -2.41 -22.56 33.74
#